data_AF-A0A1J0D0A1-F1
#
_entry.id   AF-A0A1J0D0A1-F1
#
_cell.length_a   1.000
_cell.length_b   1.000
_cell.length_c   1.000
_cell.angle_alpha   90.00
_cell.angle_beta   90.00
_cell.angle_gamma   90.00
#
_symmetry.space_group_name_H-M   'P 1'
#
loop_
_entity.id
_entity.type
_entity.pdbx_description
1 polymer ?
#
loop_
_entity_poly.entity_id
_entity_poly.type
_entity_poly.pdbx_seq_one_letter_code
_entity_poly.pdbx_strand_id
1 'polypeptide(L)'
;MIRNLKPIKIYLNSDLDKLNILKDNKNKPGIYSWINNLNNKIYVGSSVNLTTRFYKYYSVKNLTLHNTIIHNALLKYGYTNFSLAILEYVSIEEDLIRREQYYIDKLKPEYNILTKAGSSLGFKHKEETLVFFKEERKLTEEARNHLSIAATGRILPQNVRDKIANKRKGVRLSDETRTKISDAAIKHVVALRARKN
;
A
#
# COMPACT_ATOMS: atom_id res chain seq x y z
N MET A 1 -9.51 9.72 -23.54
CA MET A 1 -9.96 9.99 -22.17
C MET A 1 -9.41 11.29 -21.58
N ILE A 2 -8.15 11.70 -21.82
CA ILE A 2 -7.64 13.03 -21.37
C ILE A 2 -8.13 14.21 -22.23
N ARG A 3 -8.70 13.97 -23.42
CA ARG A 3 -9.18 15.03 -24.34
C ARG A 3 -10.23 15.98 -23.72
N ASN A 4 -10.93 15.58 -22.66
CA ASN A 4 -11.90 16.41 -21.95
C ASN A 4 -11.35 17.08 -20.68
N LEU A 5 -10.07 16.84 -20.36
CA LEU A 5 -9.34 17.61 -19.35
C LEU A 5 -8.49 18.67 -20.06
N LYS A 6 -8.45 19.87 -19.49
CA LYS A 6 -7.51 20.92 -19.87
C LYS A 6 -6.35 20.89 -18.86
N PRO A 7 -5.33 20.04 -19.05
CA PRO A 7 -4.13 20.11 -18.23
C PRO A 7 -3.47 21.49 -18.41
N ILE A 8 -2.82 21.97 -17.35
CA ILE A 8 -2.08 23.23 -17.37
C ILE A 8 -0.93 23.15 -18.36
N LYS A 9 -0.25 22.00 -18.41
CA LYS A 9 0.86 21.75 -19.31
C LYS A 9 0.95 20.27 -19.66
N ILE A 10 1.37 19.96 -20.89
CA ILE A 10 1.66 18.60 -21.33
C ILE A 10 3.06 18.58 -21.94
N TYR A 11 3.85 17.59 -21.53
CA TYR A 11 5.13 17.22 -22.12
C TYR A 11 4.90 15.93 -22.90
N LEU A 12 4.99 16.00 -24.23
CA LEU A 12 4.58 14.89 -25.09
C LEU A 12 5.60 13.75 -25.08
N ASN A 13 6.88 14.06 -24.90
CA ASN A 13 7.94 13.07 -24.80
C ASN A 13 8.73 13.29 -23.51
N SER A 14 8.49 12.45 -22.52
CA SER A 14 9.06 12.64 -21.19
C SER A 14 10.57 12.39 -21.12
N ASP A 15 11.18 11.79 -22.15
CA ASP A 15 12.64 11.66 -22.22
C ASP A 15 13.28 12.97 -22.70
N LEU A 16 12.80 13.49 -23.84
CA LEU A 16 13.30 14.72 -24.44
C LEU A 16 13.00 15.95 -23.58
N ASP A 17 11.81 15.99 -22.97
CA ASP A 17 11.34 17.12 -22.18
C ASP A 17 11.84 17.11 -20.73
N LYS A 18 12.66 16.13 -20.32
CA LYS A 18 13.09 15.94 -18.92
C LYS A 18 13.59 17.23 -18.25
N LEU A 19 14.46 17.98 -18.93
CA LEU A 19 15.03 19.22 -18.37
C LEU A 19 13.96 20.30 -18.19
N ASN A 20 13.04 20.42 -19.16
CA ASN A 20 11.92 21.36 -19.10
C ASN A 20 10.95 20.98 -17.97
N ILE A 21 10.62 19.69 -17.84
CA ILE A 21 9.79 19.15 -16.76
C ILE A 21 10.36 19.54 -15.40
N LEU A 22 11.66 19.36 -15.18
CA LEU A 22 12.28 19.66 -13.88
C LEU A 22 12.36 21.17 -13.62
N LYS A 23 12.65 21.98 -14.65
CA LYS A 23 12.79 23.43 -14.55
C LYS A 23 11.44 24.11 -14.28
N ASP A 24 10.42 23.77 -15.06
CA ASP A 24 9.12 24.44 -15.03
C ASP A 24 8.35 24.16 -13.74
N ASN A 25 8.60 23.02 -13.10
CA ASN A 25 7.87 22.54 -11.92
C ASN A 25 8.62 22.76 -10.60
N LYS A 26 9.70 23.56 -10.62
CA LYS A 26 10.55 23.83 -9.47
C LYS A 26 9.74 24.48 -8.34
N ASN A 27 9.76 23.84 -7.16
CA ASN A 27 9.04 24.28 -5.95
C ASN A 27 7.52 24.45 -6.15
N LYS A 28 6.94 23.72 -7.11
CA LYS A 28 5.50 23.76 -7.34
C LYS A 28 4.84 22.52 -6.74
N PRO A 29 3.93 22.68 -5.77
CA PRO A 29 2.96 21.65 -5.42
C PRO A 29 1.92 21.45 -6.53
N GLY A 30 1.48 20.21 -6.73
CA GLY A 30 0.44 19.94 -7.72
C GLY A 30 0.11 18.47 -7.97
N ILE A 31 -0.83 18.30 -8.90
CA ILE A 31 -1.32 17.01 -9.40
C ILE A 31 -0.81 16.82 -10.83
N TYR A 32 -0.31 15.63 -11.11
CA TYR A 32 0.23 15.26 -12.41
C TYR A 32 -0.31 13.90 -12.86
N SER A 33 -0.16 13.62 -14.15
CA SER A 33 -0.46 12.32 -14.73
C SER A 33 0.63 11.86 -15.69
N TRP A 34 1.08 10.63 -15.49
CA TRP A 34 1.88 9.90 -16.48
C TRP A 34 0.95 9.16 -17.42
N ILE A 35 1.19 9.27 -18.73
CA ILE A 35 0.36 8.71 -19.79
C ILE A 35 1.25 7.81 -20.64
N ASN A 36 0.94 6.52 -20.70
CA ASN A 36 1.66 5.60 -21.57
C ASN A 36 1.07 5.70 -22.99
N ASN A 37 1.87 6.17 -23.94
CA ASN A 37 1.43 6.42 -25.31
C ASN A 37 1.24 5.15 -26.14
N LEU A 38 1.73 3.99 -25.67
CA LEU A 38 1.57 2.70 -26.35
C LEU A 38 0.23 2.04 -26.04
N ASN A 39 -0.31 2.22 -24.84
CA ASN A 39 -1.53 1.53 -24.39
C ASN A 39 -2.58 2.46 -23.77
N ASN A 40 -2.32 3.76 -23.73
CA ASN A 40 -3.18 4.81 -23.18
C ASN A 40 -3.49 4.70 -21.68
N LYS A 41 -2.82 3.81 -20.95
CA LYS A 41 -2.98 3.69 -19.50
C LYS A 41 -2.33 4.85 -18.80
N ILE A 42 -2.94 5.26 -17.69
CA ILE A 42 -2.53 6.45 -16.97
C ILE A 42 -2.25 6.16 -15.50
N TYR A 43 -1.40 7.00 -14.93
CA TYR A 43 -1.18 7.12 -13.49
C TYR A 43 -1.49 8.56 -13.09
N VAL A 44 -2.08 8.76 -11.91
CA VAL A 44 -2.27 10.07 -11.29
C VAL A 44 -1.53 10.09 -9.96
N GLY A 45 -0.83 11.19 -9.67
CA GLY A 45 -0.21 11.39 -8.37
C GLY A 45 -0.16 12.86 -8.00
N SER A 46 0.12 13.11 -6.72
CA SER A 46 0.33 14.45 -6.18
C SER A 46 1.74 14.59 -5.59
N SER A 47 2.18 15.83 -5.38
CA SER A 47 3.34 16.15 -4.55
C SER A 47 3.33 17.60 -4.10
N VAL A 48 3.89 17.86 -2.92
CA VAL A 48 4.24 19.21 -2.44
C VAL A 48 5.37 19.84 -3.26
N ASN A 49 6.25 19.01 -3.84
CA ASN A 49 7.33 19.46 -4.73
C ASN A 49 7.44 18.54 -5.94
N LEU A 50 6.85 18.98 -7.04
CA LEU A 50 6.81 18.22 -8.28
C LEU A 50 8.21 17.93 -8.85
N THR A 51 9.16 18.87 -8.80
CA THR A 51 10.53 18.61 -9.26
C THR A 51 11.20 17.49 -8.48
N THR A 52 11.10 17.49 -7.14
CA THR A 52 11.64 16.39 -6.32
C THR A 52 10.96 15.07 -6.65
N ARG A 53 9.64 15.08 -6.88
CA ARG A 53 8.88 13.88 -7.26
C ARG A 53 9.30 13.34 -8.62
N PHE A 54 9.47 14.20 -9.62
CA PHE A 54 9.88 13.80 -10.97
C PHE A 54 11.32 13.32 -11.00
N TYR A 55 12.23 13.94 -10.24
CA TYR A 55 13.62 13.47 -10.13
C TYR A 55 13.69 11.99 -9.68
N LYS A 56 12.81 11.60 -8.75
CA LYS A 56 12.68 10.19 -8.32
C LYS A 56 12.25 9.29 -9.47
N TYR A 57 11.26 9.70 -10.27
CA TYR A 57 10.83 8.94 -11.43
C TYR A 57 11.91 8.78 -12.50
N TYR A 58 12.82 9.74 -12.66
CA TYR A 58 13.94 9.63 -13.60
C TYR A 58 15.18 8.94 -13.02
N SER A 59 15.13 8.49 -11.76
CA SER A 59 16.24 7.80 -11.10
C SER A 59 16.00 6.29 -11.17
N VAL A 60 16.82 5.58 -11.96
CA VAL A 60 16.74 4.11 -12.06
C VAL A 60 16.84 3.45 -10.69
N LYS A 61 17.74 3.95 -9.82
CA LYS A 61 17.87 3.47 -8.42
C LYS A 61 16.56 3.60 -7.64
N ASN A 62 15.83 4.71 -7.82
CA ASN A 62 14.55 4.89 -7.13
C ASN A 62 13.46 4.02 -7.76
N LEU A 63 13.45 3.89 -9.09
CA LEU A 63 12.53 3.01 -9.82
C LEU A 63 12.61 1.56 -9.36
N THR A 64 13.82 1.02 -9.18
CA THR A 64 14.02 -0.37 -8.76
C THR A 64 13.78 -0.62 -7.27
N LEU A 65 13.74 0.43 -6.44
CA LEU A 65 13.43 0.32 -5.01
C LEU A 65 11.93 0.14 -4.74
N HIS A 66 11.07 0.51 -5.69
CA HIS A 66 9.62 0.56 -5.50
C HIS A 66 8.87 -0.33 -6.49
N ASN A 67 8.17 -1.36 -5.99
CA ASN A 67 7.39 -2.29 -6.81
C ASN A 67 5.99 -1.78 -7.18
N THR A 68 5.84 -0.49 -7.49
CA THR A 68 4.54 0.05 -7.93
C THR A 68 4.37 -0.08 -9.43
N ILE A 69 3.12 -0.15 -9.91
CA ILE A 69 2.83 -0.36 -11.34
C ILE A 69 3.45 0.74 -12.21
N ILE A 70 3.38 2.01 -11.81
CA ILE A 70 3.97 3.11 -12.58
C ILE A 70 5.51 3.03 -12.65
N HIS A 71 6.20 2.63 -11.58
CA HIS A 71 7.67 2.52 -11.61
C HIS A 71 8.09 1.39 -12.56
N ASN A 72 7.40 0.25 -12.48
CA ASN A 72 7.62 -0.88 -13.39
C ASN A 72 7.26 -0.53 -14.85
N ALA A 73 6.22 0.26 -15.07
CA ALA A 73 5.82 0.68 -16.42
C ALA A 73 6.85 1.63 -17.05
N LEU A 74 7.39 2.58 -16.29
CA LEU A 74 8.46 3.47 -16.76
C LEU A 74 9.73 2.67 -17.12
N LEU A 75 10.12 1.69 -16.30
CA LEU A 75 11.24 0.80 -16.61
C LEU A 75 10.99 -0.07 -17.85
N LYS A 76 9.76 -0.62 -17.99
CA LYS A 76 9.42 -1.56 -19.06
C LYS A 76 9.29 -0.89 -20.43
N TYR A 77 8.62 0.27 -20.48
CA TYR A 77 8.27 0.91 -21.74
C TYR A 77 9.17 2.09 -22.10
N GLY A 78 9.98 2.60 -21.15
CA GLY A 78 10.87 3.73 -21.37
C GLY A 78 10.15 5.08 -21.45
N TYR A 79 10.86 6.16 -21.09
CA TYR A 79 10.27 7.51 -20.99
C TYR A 79 9.84 8.11 -22.33
N THR A 80 10.43 7.67 -23.45
CA THR A 80 10.07 8.09 -24.81
C THR A 80 8.62 7.75 -25.16
N ASN A 81 8.10 6.67 -24.56
CA ASN A 81 6.73 6.21 -24.71
C ASN A 81 5.77 6.78 -23.66
N PHE A 82 6.21 7.78 -22.89
CA PHE A 82 5.39 8.44 -21.89
C PHE A 82 5.25 9.93 -22.16
N SER A 83 4.04 10.44 -21.97
CA SER A 83 3.79 11.87 -21.78
C SER A 83 3.54 12.16 -20.30
N LEU A 84 3.92 13.35 -19.86
CA LEU A 84 3.66 13.86 -18.52
C LEU A 84 2.74 15.08 -18.63
N ALA A 85 1.60 15.03 -17.97
CA ALA A 85 0.66 16.15 -17.90
C ALA A 85 0.62 16.73 -16.49
N ILE A 86 0.72 18.04 -16.36
CA ILE A 86 0.40 18.76 -15.13
C ILE A 86 -1.09 19.07 -15.16
N LEU A 87 -1.84 18.44 -14.26
CA LEU A 87 -3.29 18.58 -14.22
C LEU A 87 -3.71 19.84 -13.46
N GLU A 88 -3.02 20.12 -12.36
CA GLU A 88 -3.33 21.23 -11.46
C GLU A 88 -2.12 21.61 -10.61
N TYR A 89 -1.88 22.91 -10.40
CA TYR A 89 -1.01 23.39 -9.33
C TYR A 89 -1.88 23.76 -8.13
N VAL A 90 -1.45 23.38 -6.94
CA VAL A 90 -2.25 23.54 -5.72
C VAL A 90 -1.58 24.56 -4.80
N SER A 91 -2.31 25.56 -4.32
CA SER A 91 -1.73 26.59 -3.44
C SER A 91 -1.63 26.16 -1.97
N ILE A 92 -2.45 25.20 -1.54
CA ILE A 92 -2.59 24.74 -0.15
C ILE A 92 -2.24 23.25 -0.10
N GLU A 93 -1.20 22.85 0.63
CA GLU A 93 -0.69 21.46 0.59
C GLU A 93 -1.72 20.44 1.09
N GLU A 94 -2.55 20.82 2.05
CA GLU A 94 -3.61 20.00 2.63
C GLU A 94 -4.64 19.55 1.59
N ASP A 95 -4.77 20.30 0.49
CA ASP A 95 -5.68 19.97 -0.61
C ASP A 95 -5.14 18.89 -1.54
N LEU A 96 -3.83 18.57 -1.53
CA LEU A 96 -3.23 17.64 -2.49
C LEU A 96 -3.93 16.28 -2.53
N ILE A 97 -4.21 15.68 -1.38
CA ILE A 97 -4.89 14.38 -1.32
C ILE A 97 -6.32 14.47 -1.83
N ARG A 98 -7.04 15.55 -1.49
CA ARG A 98 -8.40 15.80 -1.96
C ARG A 98 -8.45 15.98 -3.48
N ARG A 99 -7.51 16.75 -4.04
CA ARG A 99 -7.39 16.98 -5.48
C ARG A 99 -6.92 15.73 -6.22
N GLU A 100 -5.98 14.98 -5.68
CA GLU A 100 -5.56 13.69 -6.21
C GLU A 100 -6.75 12.72 -6.31
N GLN A 101 -7.54 12.61 -5.24
CA GLN A 101 -8.76 11.79 -5.21
C GLN A 101 -9.73 12.21 -6.32
N TYR A 102 -9.99 13.51 -6.48
CA TYR A 102 -10.86 14.03 -7.53
C TYR A 102 -10.42 13.56 -8.93
N TYR A 103 -9.12 13.61 -9.22
CA TYR A 103 -8.61 13.14 -10.52
C TYR A 103 -8.62 11.62 -10.64
N ILE A 104 -8.32 10.87 -9.58
CA ILE A 104 -8.42 9.40 -9.58
C ILE A 104 -9.87 8.96 -9.86
N ASP A 105 -10.86 9.55 -9.19
CA ASP A 105 -12.27 9.21 -9.38
C ASP A 105 -12.76 9.55 -10.79
N LYS A 106 -12.32 10.71 -11.30
CA LYS A 106 -12.70 11.21 -12.63
C LYS A 106 -12.07 10.41 -13.77
N LEU A 107 -10.81 10.02 -13.62
CA LEU A 107 -10.01 9.40 -14.68
C LEU A 107 -9.91 7.88 -14.59
N LYS A 108 -10.13 7.31 -13.41
CA LYS A 108 -10.00 5.88 -13.11
C LYS A 108 -8.68 5.27 -13.62
N PRO A 109 -7.53 5.81 -13.19
CA PRO A 109 -6.23 5.44 -13.74
C PRO A 109 -5.83 3.99 -13.45
N GLU A 110 -5.39 3.26 -14.47
CA GLU A 110 -5.09 1.83 -14.38
C GLU A 110 -3.77 1.53 -13.68
N TYR A 111 -2.86 2.50 -13.61
CA TYR A 111 -1.59 2.34 -12.89
C TYR A 111 -1.68 2.72 -11.41
N ASN A 112 -2.82 3.27 -10.95
CA ASN A 112 -3.08 3.46 -9.52
C ASN A 112 -3.71 2.18 -8.94
N ILE A 113 -2.96 1.47 -8.10
CA ILE A 113 -3.48 0.28 -7.39
C ILE A 113 -4.57 0.68 -6.39
N LEU A 114 -4.33 1.79 -5.69
CA LEU A 114 -5.24 2.31 -4.67
C LEU A 114 -6.25 3.25 -5.32
N THR A 115 -7.52 2.99 -5.06
CA THR A 115 -8.63 3.86 -5.48
C THR A 115 -8.81 5.06 -4.57
N LYS A 116 -8.29 4.99 -3.34
CA LYS A 116 -8.24 6.10 -2.40
C LYS A 116 -6.85 6.72 -2.37
N ALA A 117 -6.76 8.03 -2.62
CA ALA A 117 -5.52 8.79 -2.52
C ALA A 117 -4.98 8.72 -1.08
N GLY A 118 -3.66 8.52 -0.94
CA GLY A 118 -2.97 8.48 0.35
C GLY A 118 -3.34 7.33 1.29
N SER A 119 -4.24 6.40 0.91
CA SER A 119 -4.73 5.36 1.83
C SER A 119 -4.97 4.03 1.13
N SER A 120 -4.47 2.95 1.73
CA SER A 120 -4.80 1.58 1.34
C SER A 120 -6.11 1.08 1.97
N LEU A 121 -6.85 1.94 2.69
CA LEU A 121 -8.07 1.54 3.38
C LEU A 121 -9.14 1.07 2.38
N GLY A 122 -9.55 -0.19 2.53
CA GLY A 122 -10.54 -0.82 1.65
C GLY A 122 -9.92 -1.53 0.44
N PHE A 123 -8.60 -1.45 0.23
CA PHE A 123 -7.91 -2.29 -0.74
C PHE A 123 -8.03 -3.76 -0.34
N LYS A 124 -8.40 -4.61 -1.30
CA LYS A 124 -8.50 -6.06 -1.12
C LYS A 124 -7.45 -6.75 -1.98
N HIS A 125 -6.72 -7.68 -1.37
CA HIS A 125 -5.81 -8.56 -2.10
C HIS A 125 -6.60 -9.52 -2.98
N LYS A 126 -5.95 -10.00 -4.05
CA LYS A 126 -6.49 -11.09 -4.89
C LYS A 126 -6.62 -12.38 -4.08
N GLU A 127 -7.58 -13.23 -4.45
CA GLU A 127 -7.82 -14.50 -3.76
C GLU A 127 -6.57 -15.37 -3.70
N GLU A 128 -5.83 -15.50 -4.81
CA GLU A 128 -4.56 -16.23 -4.87
C GLU A 128 -3.55 -15.75 -3.82
N THR A 129 -3.45 -14.43 -3.62
CA THR A 129 -2.54 -13.84 -2.62
C THR A 129 -3.01 -14.13 -1.19
N LEU A 130 -4.34 -14.14 -0.96
CA LEU A 130 -4.92 -14.51 0.33
C LEU A 130 -4.67 -15.99 0.66
N VAL A 131 -4.83 -16.88 -0.33
CA VAL A 131 -4.52 -18.31 -0.21
C VAL A 131 -3.05 -18.49 0.15
N PHE A 132 -2.12 -17.84 -0.58
CA PHE A 132 -0.70 -17.90 -0.26
C PHE A 132 -0.39 -17.47 1.19
N PHE A 133 -0.99 -16.38 1.66
CA PHE A 133 -0.78 -15.94 3.05
C PHE A 133 -1.35 -16.91 4.09
N LYS A 134 -2.43 -17.61 3.75
CA LYS A 134 -3.09 -18.56 4.65
C LYS A 134 -2.36 -19.91 4.71
N GLU A 135 -1.88 -20.39 3.57
CA GLU A 135 -1.46 -21.79 3.41
C GLU A 135 0.05 -21.94 3.23
N GLU A 136 0.69 -21.03 2.51
CA GLU A 136 2.10 -21.14 2.13
C GLU A 136 3.04 -20.31 3.01
N ARG A 137 2.56 -19.17 3.53
CA ARG A 137 3.39 -18.28 4.35
C ARG A 137 3.63 -18.88 5.75
N LYS A 138 4.76 -19.57 5.91
CA LYS A 138 5.24 -20.06 7.21
C LYS A 138 6.25 -19.08 7.82
N LEU A 139 5.98 -18.66 9.05
CA LEU A 139 6.97 -17.93 9.86
C LEU A 139 8.12 -18.87 10.23
N THR A 140 9.34 -18.35 10.16
CA THR A 140 10.52 -19.03 10.72
C THR A 140 10.36 -19.16 12.23
N GLU A 141 11.02 -20.16 12.83
CA GLU A 141 10.95 -20.38 14.28
C GLU A 141 11.46 -19.15 15.05
N GLU A 142 12.55 -18.55 14.56
CA GLU A 142 13.14 -17.33 15.11
C GLU A 142 12.15 -16.15 15.10
N ALA A 143 11.49 -15.90 13.96
CA ALA A 143 10.49 -14.83 13.86
C ALA A 143 9.29 -15.08 14.79
N ARG A 144 8.87 -16.35 14.94
CA ARG A 144 7.80 -16.74 15.87
C ARG A 144 8.22 -16.48 17.32
N ASN A 145 9.46 -16.81 17.67
CA ASN A 145 9.98 -16.58 19.01
C ASN A 145 10.04 -15.08 19.34
N HIS A 146 10.56 -14.24 18.43
CA HIS A 146 10.57 -12.79 18.62
C HIS A 146 9.17 -12.19 18.80
N LEU A 147 8.19 -12.66 18.02
CA LEU A 147 6.78 -12.25 18.19
C LEU A 147 6.23 -12.66 19.56
N SER A 148 6.57 -13.86 20.03
CA SER A 148 6.18 -14.35 21.35
C SER A 148 6.79 -13.51 22.48
N ILE A 149 8.09 -13.22 22.39
CA ILE A 149 8.81 -12.37 23.35
C ILE A 149 8.18 -10.97 23.38
N ALA A 150 7.94 -10.35 22.23
CA ALA A 150 7.33 -9.02 22.14
C ALA A 150 5.87 -8.98 22.68
N ALA A 151 5.15 -10.09 22.61
CA ALA A 151 3.80 -10.21 23.17
C ALA A 151 3.79 -10.46 24.69
N THR A 152 4.87 -11.04 25.22
CA THR A 152 4.98 -11.40 26.63
C THR A 152 4.95 -10.14 27.50
N GLY A 153 4.12 -10.14 28.54
CA GLY A 153 3.98 -9.01 29.46
C GLY A 153 3.12 -7.85 28.94
N ARG A 154 2.56 -7.94 27.72
CA ARG A 154 1.68 -6.88 27.19
C ARG A 154 0.38 -6.80 27.99
N ILE A 155 0.20 -5.69 28.72
CA ILE A 155 -1.04 -5.40 29.45
C ILE A 155 -2.02 -4.69 28.51
N LEU A 156 -3.11 -5.36 28.16
CA LEU A 156 -4.21 -4.74 27.42
C LEU A 156 -4.91 -3.66 28.29
N PRO A 157 -5.24 -2.48 27.75
CA PRO A 157 -6.00 -1.46 28.47
C PRO A 157 -7.41 -1.97 28.81
N GLN A 158 -8.00 -1.47 29.90
CA GLN A 158 -9.26 -1.99 30.44
C GLN A 158 -10.41 -1.96 29.42
N ASN A 159 -10.58 -0.85 28.70
CA ASN A 159 -11.59 -0.70 27.66
C ASN A 159 -11.49 -1.76 26.54
N VAL A 160 -10.29 -2.25 26.23
CA VAL A 160 -10.08 -3.32 25.24
C VAL A 160 -10.43 -4.68 25.85
N ARG A 161 -10.04 -4.92 27.10
CA ARG A 161 -10.39 -6.15 27.84
C ARG A 161 -11.91 -6.33 27.93
N ASP A 162 -12.63 -5.26 28.25
CA ASP A 162 -14.10 -5.28 28.38
C ASP A 162 -14.79 -5.60 27.05
N LYS A 163 -14.31 -5.01 25.93
CA LYS A 163 -14.82 -5.32 24.58
C LYS A 163 -14.63 -6.80 24.22
N ILE A 164 -13.46 -7.36 24.53
CA ILE A 164 -13.18 -8.79 24.28
C ILE A 164 -14.09 -9.66 25.13
N ALA A 165 -14.23 -9.34 26.43
CA ALA A 165 -15.07 -10.08 27.36
C ALA A 165 -16.54 -10.10 26.92
N ASN A 166 -17.10 -8.94 26.56
CA ASN A 166 -18.47 -8.81 26.09
C ASN A 166 -18.72 -9.64 24.81
N LYS A 167 -17.77 -9.65 23.87
CA LYS A 167 -17.89 -10.45 22.64
C LYS A 167 -17.80 -11.96 22.88
N ARG A 168 -17.11 -12.39 23.94
CA ARG A 168 -16.96 -13.81 24.32
C ARG A 168 -18.08 -14.32 25.22
N LYS A 169 -18.85 -13.43 25.85
CA LYS A 169 -19.93 -13.80 26.76
C LYS A 169 -20.97 -14.65 26.02
N GLY A 170 -21.20 -15.87 26.50
CA GLY A 170 -22.17 -16.81 25.92
C GLY A 170 -21.67 -17.61 24.72
N VAL A 171 -20.43 -17.43 24.26
CA VAL A 171 -19.87 -18.25 23.17
C VAL A 171 -19.58 -19.66 23.68
N ARG A 172 -20.30 -20.66 23.16
CA ARG A 172 -20.05 -22.08 23.45
C ARG A 172 -18.99 -22.62 22.49
N LEU A 173 -17.90 -23.17 23.05
CA LEU A 173 -16.86 -23.82 22.27
C LEU A 173 -17.40 -25.11 21.62
N SER A 174 -16.90 -25.45 20.42
CA SER A 174 -17.20 -26.74 19.79
C SER A 174 -16.65 -27.89 20.61
N ASP A 175 -17.30 -29.05 20.52
CA ASP A 175 -16.87 -30.23 21.29
C ASP A 175 -15.45 -30.67 20.91
N GLU A 176 -15.08 -30.60 19.63
CA GLU A 176 -13.70 -30.85 19.17
C GLU A 176 -12.67 -29.92 19.86
N THR A 177 -13.01 -28.64 20.01
CA THR A 177 -12.12 -27.67 20.66
C THR A 177 -12.02 -27.96 22.17
N ARG A 178 -13.13 -28.34 22.81
CA ARG A 178 -13.15 -28.70 24.24
C ARG A 178 -12.27 -29.91 24.52
N THR A 179 -12.33 -30.93 23.67
CA THR A 179 -11.48 -32.12 23.78
C THR A 179 -10.00 -31.76 23.67
N LYS A 180 -9.61 -30.96 22.66
CA LYS A 180 -8.20 -30.52 22.48
C LYS A 180 -7.65 -29.77 23.70
N ILE A 181 -8.48 -28.93 24.33
CA ILE A 181 -8.10 -28.21 25.56
C ILE A 181 -7.91 -29.18 26.72
N SER A 182 -8.85 -30.14 26.88
CA SER A 182 -8.77 -31.18 27.91
C SER A 182 -7.48 -32.00 27.79
N ASP A 183 -7.17 -32.46 26.58
CA ASP A 183 -5.97 -33.27 26.30
C ASP A 183 -4.68 -32.50 26.59
N ALA A 184 -4.62 -31.20 26.23
CA ALA A 184 -3.48 -30.35 26.51
C ALA A 184 -3.27 -30.15 28.03
N ALA A 185 -4.36 -29.95 28.78
CA ALA A 185 -4.30 -29.82 30.23
C ALA A 185 -3.78 -31.10 30.89
N ILE A 186 -4.29 -32.27 30.47
CA ILE A 186 -3.84 -33.57 30.98
C ILE A 186 -2.35 -33.77 30.68
N LYS A 187 -1.90 -33.51 29.44
CA LYS A 187 -0.47 -33.62 29.06
C LYS A 187 0.42 -32.74 29.92
N HIS A 188 0.00 -31.52 30.23
CA HIS A 188 0.76 -30.63 31.09
C HIS A 188 0.89 -31.18 32.53
N VAL A 189 -0.20 -31.69 33.10
CA VAL A 189 -0.21 -32.30 34.44
C VAL A 189 0.71 -33.51 34.49
N VAL A 190 0.67 -34.37 33.47
CA VAL A 190 1.55 -35.55 33.37
C VAL A 190 3.01 -35.13 33.27
N ALA A 191 3.34 -34.14 32.44
CA ALA A 191 4.71 -33.64 32.29
C ALA A 191 5.27 -33.02 33.58
N LEU A 192 4.45 -32.30 34.35
CA LEU A 192 4.84 -31.76 35.65
C LEU A 192 5.12 -32.85 36.69
N ARG A 193 4.33 -33.93 36.69
CA ARG A 193 4.52 -35.06 37.61
C ARG A 193 5.79 -35.84 37.27
N ALA A 194 6.08 -36.05 35.99
CA ALA A 194 7.29 -36.74 35.54
C ALA A 194 8.59 -35.98 35.85
N ARG A 195 8.54 -34.65 36.02
CA ARG A 195 9.71 -33.82 36.40
C ARG A 195 10.00 -33.80 37.91
N LYS A 196 9.12 -34.38 38.74
CA LYS A 196 9.23 -34.40 40.21
C LYS A 196 9.71 -35.74 40.76
N ASN A 197 9.86 -36.76 39.92
CA ASN A 197 10.45 -38.06 40.22
C ASN A 197 11.83 -38.16 39.58
#